data_AF-I2Q7Z4-F1
#
_entry.id   AF-I2Q7Z4-F1
#
_cell.length_a   1.000
_cell.length_b   1.000
_cell.length_c   1.000
_cell.angle_alpha   90.00
_cell.angle_beta   90.00
_cell.angle_gamma   90.00
#
_symmetry.space_group_name_H-M   'P 1'
#
loop_
_entity.id
_entity.type
_entity.pdbx_description
1 polymer ?
#
loop_
_entity_poly.entity_id
_entity_poly.type
_entity_poly.pdbx_seq_one_letter_code
_entity_poly.pdbx_strand_id
1 'polypeptide(L)' 'MRFILVNGRTPFRKTFCLWCCEEISGGYLRDAKTLLPYCGYECYALHGEAAPLIEGRTRAAS' A
#
# COMPACT_ATOMS: atom_id res chain seq x y z
N MET A 1 -0.03 8.78 -9.14
CA MET A 1 -0.02 8.25 -7.75
C MET A 1 0.99 9.03 -6.93
N ARG A 2 0.75 9.32 -5.65
CA ARG A 2 1.64 10.10 -4.78
C ARG A 2 1.86 9.32 -3.50
N PHE A 3 3.11 9.19 -3.07
CA PHE A 3 3.47 8.45 -1.86
C PHE A 3 4.40 9.26 -0.97
N ILE A 4 4.46 8.86 0.30
CA ILE A 4 5.40 9.33 1.31
C ILE A 4 6.41 8.22 1.54
N LEU A 5 7.70 8.51 1.37
CA LEU A 5 8.78 7.59 1.75
C LEU A 5 9.14 7.82 3.22
N VAL A 6 9.01 6.77 4.03
CA VAL A 6 9.41 6.78 5.44
C VAL A 6 10.79 6.14 5.55
N ASN A 7 11.83 6.97 5.71
CA ASN A 7 13.22 6.52 5.79
C ASN A 7 13.59 6.04 7.19
N GLY A 8 14.07 4.79 7.30
CA GLY A 8 14.88 4.32 8.43
C GLY A 8 14.23 4.33 9.81
N ARG A 9 12.92 4.55 9.91
CA ARG A 9 12.17 4.45 11.17
C ARG A 9 11.26 3.25 11.10
N THR A 10 11.52 2.27 11.96
CA THR A 10 10.58 1.17 12.20
C THR A 10 9.25 1.77 12.65
N PRO A 11 8.11 1.33 12.08
CA PRO A 11 6.80 1.79 12.52
C PRO A 11 6.62 1.61 14.04
N PHE A 12 5.94 2.55 14.72
CA PHE A 12 5.72 2.50 16.18
C PHE A 12 4.93 1.26 16.65
N ARG A 13 4.32 0.51 15.72
CA ARG A 13 3.63 -0.77 15.95
C ARG A 13 3.96 -1.72 14.81
N LYS A 14 3.84 -3.03 15.04
CA LYS A 14 3.88 -4.03 13.95
C LYS A 14 2.93 -3.60 12.85
N THR A 15 3.51 -3.28 11.69
CA THR A 15 2.78 -2.78 10.53
C THR A 15 3.01 -3.76 9.41
N PHE A 16 1.97 -4.07 8.64
CA PHE A 16 2.04 -5.02 7.55
C PHE A 16 1.83 -4.30 6.22
N CYS A 17 2.48 -4.78 5.17
CA CYS A 17 2.24 -4.30 3.81
C CYS A 17 0.79 -4.60 3.41
N LEU A 18 0.09 -3.62 2.83
CA LEU A 18 -1.28 -3.81 2.34
C LEU A 18 -1.37 -4.90 1.25
N TRP A 19 -0.32 -5.04 0.44
CA TRP A 19 -0.35 -5.91 -0.74
C TRP A 19 0.12 -7.33 -0.45
N CYS A 20 1.34 -7.51 0.08
CA CYS A 20 1.91 -8.84 0.34
C CYS A 20 1.63 -9.38 1.76
N CYS A 21 0.99 -8.59 2.63
CA CYS A 21 0.70 -8.95 4.02
C CYS A 21 1.93 -9.27 4.90
N GLU A 22 3.15 -8.97 4.44
CA GLU A 22 4.37 -9.18 5.22
C GLU A 22 4.62 -8.04 6.23
N GLU A 23 5.31 -8.36 7.34
CA GLU A 23 5.70 -7.38 8.36
C GLU A 23 6.74 -6.39 7.80
N ILE A 24 6.48 -5.09 7.98
CA ILE A 24 7.36 -4.01 7.56
C ILE A 24 8.41 -3.78 8.65
N SER A 25 9.66 -4.12 8.36
CA SER A 25 10.80 -4.06 9.29
C SER A 25 11.75 -2.88 9.05
N GLY A 26 11.63 -2.17 7.92
CA GLY A 26 12.56 -1.12 7.48
C GLY A 26 11.87 0.12 6.93
N GLY A 27 12.55 0.83 6.02
CA GLY A 27 11.94 1.94 5.28
C GLY A 27 10.77 1.47 4.44
N TYR A 28 9.72 2.28 4.33
CA TYR A 28 8.46 1.87 3.72
C TYR A 28 7.74 3.06 3.06
N LEU A 29 6.75 2.76 2.23
CA LEU A 29 5.93 3.76 1.57
C LEU A 29 4.57 3.88 2.25
N ARG A 30 4.00 5.08 2.22
CA ARG A 30 2.58 5.30 2.48
C ARG A 30 1.92 5.97 1.29
N ASP A 31 0.72 5.54 0.93
CA ASP A 31 -0.08 6.33 0.00
C ASP A 31 -0.38 7.71 0.61
N ALA A 32 -0.19 8.78 -0.16
CA ALA A 32 -0.33 10.14 0.36
C ALA A 32 -1.78 10.52 0.70
N LYS A 33 -2.78 9.79 0.18
CA LYS A 33 -4.20 10.04 0.45
C LYS A 33 -4.72 9.11 1.56
N THR A 34 -4.48 7.80 1.43
CA THR A 34 -5.07 6.80 2.33
C THR A 34 -4.18 6.45 3.51
N LEU A 35 -2.91 6.87 3.49
CA LEU A 35 -1.87 6.52 4.47
C LEU A 35 -1.61 5.01 4.60
N LEU A 36 -2.12 4.20 3.66
CA LEU A 36 -1.93 2.76 3.67
C LEU A 36 -0.44 2.43 3.47
N PRO A 37 0.12 1.51 4.26
CA PRO A 37 1.53 1.18 4.23
C PRO A 37 1.86 0.11 3.17
N TYR A 38 3.01 0.26 2.52
CA TYR A 38 3.56 -0.69 1.56
C TYR A 38 5.04 -0.91 1.86
N CYS A 39 5.51 -2.15 1.81
CA CYS A 39 6.93 -2.49 2.05
C CYS A 39 7.87 -1.86 1.00
N GLY A 40 7.36 -1.52 -0.19
CA GLY A 40 8.14 -0.91 -1.25
C GLY A 40 7.30 -0.42 -2.43
N TYR A 41 7.97 0.12 -3.43
CA TYR A 41 7.34 0.69 -4.62
C TYR A 41 6.59 -0.36 -5.46
N GLU A 42 7.11 -1.59 -5.58
CA GLU A 42 6.45 -2.65 -6.34
C GLU A 42 5.05 -2.96 -5.79
N CYS A 43 4.93 -3.17 -4.47
CA CYS A 43 3.64 -3.38 -3.81
C CYS A 43 2.70 -2.17 -3.92
N TYR A 44 3.26 -0.95 -3.94
CA TYR A 44 2.47 0.27 -4.14
C TYR A 44 1.91 0.36 -5.56
N ALA A 45 2.74 0.08 -6.57
CA ALA A 45 2.36 0.12 -7.98
C ALA A 45 1.29 -0.92 -8.31
N LEU A 46 1.47 -2.17 -7.84
CA LEU A 46 0.50 -3.25 -8.04
C LEU A 46 -0.89 -2.90 -7.46
N HIS A 47 -0.93 -2.27 -6.29
CA HIS A 47 -2.19 -1.78 -5.72
C HIS A 47 -2.83 -0.69 -6.61
N GLY A 48 -2.03 0.20 -7.19
CA GLY A 48 -2.50 1.23 -8.13
C GLY A 48 -3.10 0.68 -9.41
N GLU A 49 -2.50 -0.38 -9.95
CA GLU A 49 -2.97 -1.08 -11.16
C GLU A 49 -4.22 -1.93 -10.88
N ALA A 50 -4.30 -2.53 -9.69
CA ALA A 50 -5.44 -3.35 -9.29
C ALA A 50 -6.66 -2.53 -8.85
N ALA A 51 -6.48 -1.35 -8.26
CA ALA A 51 -7.57 -0.49 -7.80
C ALA A 51 -8.67 -0.22 -8.86
N PRO A 52 -8.35 0.18 -10.11
CA PRO A 52 -9.38 0.38 -11.14
C PRO A 52 -10.06 -0.94 -11.57
N LEU A 53 -9.36 -2.08 -11.48
CA LEU A 53 -9.94 -3.40 -11.81
C LEU A 53 -10.93 -3.87 -10.73
N ILE A 54 -10.69 -3.52 -9.47
CA ILE A 54 -11.60 -3.83 -8.35
C ILE A 54 -12.87 -2.98 -8.44
N GLU A 55 -12.76 -1.69 -8.76
CA GLU A 55 -13.91 -0.78 -8.87
C GLU A 55 -14.87 -1.14 -10.02
N GLY A 56 -14.34 -1.67 -11.13
CA GLY A 56 -15.17 -2.16 -12.24
C GLY A 56 -16.01 -3.40 -11.89
N ARG A 57 -15.55 -4.22 -10.95
CA ARG A 57 -16.20 -5.51 -10.61
C ARG A 57 -17.29 -5.36 -9.55
N THR A 58 -17.18 -4.38 -8.64
CA THR A 58 -18.22 -4.10 -7.65
C THR A 58 -19.48 -3.46 -8.24
N ARG A 59 -19.41 -2.81 -9.41
CA ARG A 59 -20.59 -2.29 -10.13
C ARG A 59 -21.37 -3.35 -10.91
N ALA A 60 -20.82 -4.54 -11.11
CA ALA A 60 -21.46 -5.62 -11.86
C ALA A 60 -22.24 -6.62 -10.98
N ALA A 61 -22.26 -6.40 -9.65
CA ALA A 61 -23.07 -7.15 -8.71
C ALA A 61 -24.21 -6.25 -8.19
N SER A 62 -25.25 -6.06 -9.00
CA SER A 62 -26.55 -5.50 -8.59
C SER A 62 -27.65 -6.16 -9.39
#